data_AF-A0A6N7WLL8-F1
#
_entry.id   AF-A0A6N7WLL8-F1
#
_cell.length_a   1.000
_cell.length_b   1.000
_cell.length_c   1.000
_cell.angle_alpha   90.00
_cell.angle_beta   90.00
_cell.angle_gamma   90.00
#
_symmetry.space_group_name_H-M   'P 1'
#
loop_
_entity.id
_entity.type
_entity.pdbx_description
1 polymer ?
#
loop_
_entity_poly.entity_id
_entity_poly.type
_entity_poly.pdbx_seq_one_letter_code
_entity_poly.pdbx_strand_id
1 'polypeptide(L)' 'MSLKDALENDVLTEEDLRESFERLTKISAAAKDLKWGESKEIECLDCKGVLTVSRSDYNGHIWAVCENCGVKMMQ' A
#
# COMPACT_ATOMS: atom_id res chain seq x y z
N MET A 1 17.37 13.50 0.86
CA MET A 1 17.95 12.38 1.62
C MET A 1 17.77 11.14 0.78
N SER A 2 18.85 10.45 0.44
CA SER A 2 18.78 9.20 -0.32
C SER A 2 18.29 8.07 0.58
N LEU A 3 17.79 6.97 -0.01
CA LEU A 3 17.36 5.80 0.74
C LEU A 3 18.53 5.13 1.48
N LYS A 4 19.73 5.22 0.88
CA LYS A 4 20.99 4.79 1.48
C LYS A 4 21.35 5.67 2.70
N ASP A 5 21.20 6.98 2.57
CA ASP A 5 21.46 7.91 3.68
C ASP A 5 20.50 7.64 4.85
N ALA A 6 19.23 7.30 4.58
CA ALA A 6 18.25 7.01 5.61
C ALA A 6 18.57 5.72 6.40
N LEU A 7 19.11 4.70 5.73
CA LEU A 7 19.58 3.46 6.36
C LEU A 7 20.88 3.69 7.17
N GLU A 8 21.84 4.42 6.61
CA GLU A 8 23.13 4.69 7.27
C GLU A 8 23.00 5.57 8.53
N ASN A 9 21.90 6.33 8.63
CA ASN A 9 21.61 7.19 9.79
C ASN A 9 20.49 6.63 10.69
N ASP A 10 20.12 5.35 10.56
CA ASP A 10 19.09 4.67 11.35
C ASP A 10 17.71 5.38 11.35
N VAL A 11 17.42 6.16 10.30
CA VAL A 11 16.11 6.80 10.10
C VAL A 11 15.09 5.78 9.60
N LEU A 12 15.56 4.77 8.86
CA LEU A 12 14.80 3.60 8.44
C LEU A 12 15.62 2.36 8.76
N THR A 13 14.95 1.30 9.18
CA THR A 13 15.56 -0.02 9.35
C THR A 13 15.32 -0.89 8.11
N GLU A 14 16.10 -1.97 7.97
CA GLU A 14 15.83 -2.99 6.95
C GLU A 14 14.44 -3.62 7.13
N GLU A 15 13.95 -3.69 8.38
CA GLU A 15 12.62 -4.18 8.70
C GLU A 15 11.53 -3.23 8.19
N ASP A 16 11.67 -1.92 8.37
CA ASP A 16 10.73 -0.92 7.84
C ASP A 16 10.60 -1.03 6.31
N LEU A 17 11.73 -1.25 5.62
CA LEU A 17 11.76 -1.45 4.18
C LEU A 17 11.05 -2.75 3.80
N ARG A 18 11.34 -3.84 4.50
CA ARG A 18 10.72 -5.16 4.26
C ARG A 18 9.20 -5.07 4.41
N GLU A 19 8.71 -4.49 5.49
CA GLU A 19 7.27 -4.31 5.74
C GLU A 19 6.60 -3.43 4.67
N SER A 20 7.27 -2.35 4.28
CA SER A 20 6.80 -1.45 3.22
C SER A 20 6.67 -2.18 1.88
N PHE A 21 7.67 -2.98 1.50
CA PHE A 21 7.64 -3.77 0.27
C PHE A 21 6.57 -4.86 0.29
N GLU A 22 6.37 -5.52 1.42
CA GLU A 22 5.32 -6.53 1.58
C GLU A 22 3.92 -5.90 1.39
N ARG A 23 3.69 -4.74 1.99
CA ARG A 23 2.45 -3.96 1.82
C ARG A 23 2.21 -3.58 0.36
N LEU A 24 3.22 -3.02 -0.30
CA LEU A 24 3.12 -2.62 -1.71
C LEU A 24 2.86 -3.82 -2.62
N THR A 25 3.51 -4.96 -2.35
CA THR A 25 3.31 -6.19 -3.12
C THR A 25 1.89 -6.71 -2.98
N LYS A 26 1.35 -6.75 -1.76
CA LYS A 26 -0.02 -7.20 -1.49
C LYS A 26 -1.06 -6.30 -2.17
N ILE A 27 -0.90 -4.98 -2.07
CA ILE A 27 -1.78 -4.01 -2.72
C ILE A 27 -1.70 -4.14 -4.25
N SER A 28 -0.50 -4.21 -4.81
CA SER A 28 -0.30 -4.34 -6.26
C SER A 28 -0.89 -5.65 -6.81
N ALA A 29 -0.75 -6.75 -6.07
CA ALA A 29 -1.37 -8.02 -6.44
C ALA A 29 -2.90 -7.94 -6.42
N ALA A 30 -3.49 -7.29 -5.40
CA ALA A 30 -4.93 -7.09 -5.33
C ALA A 30 -5.47 -6.18 -6.44
N ALA A 31 -4.68 -5.17 -6.83
CA ALA A 31 -5.04 -4.20 -7.87
C ALA A 31 -4.87 -4.73 -9.30
N LYS A 32 -4.12 -5.82 -9.50
CA LYS A 32 -3.74 -6.34 -10.83
C LYS A 32 -4.94 -6.55 -11.75
N ASP A 33 -6.00 -7.14 -11.22
CA ASP A 33 -7.18 -7.56 -11.99
C ASP A 33 -8.36 -6.59 -11.87
N LEU A 34 -8.22 -5.49 -11.13
CA LEU A 34 -9.27 -4.47 -11.01
C LEU A 34 -9.41 -3.71 -12.31
N LYS A 35 -10.62 -3.61 -12.83
CA LYS A 35 -10.96 -2.66 -13.90
C LYS A 35 -11.20 -1.28 -13.30
N TRP A 36 -11.32 -0.28 -14.17
CA TRP A 36 -11.63 1.08 -13.77
C TRP A 36 -12.99 1.13 -13.05
N GLY A 37 -13.01 1.79 -11.89
CA GLY A 37 -14.17 1.86 -11.00
C GLY A 37 -14.38 0.64 -10.10
N GLU A 38 -13.57 -0.41 -10.23
CA GLU A 38 -13.68 -1.59 -9.38
C GLU A 38 -12.89 -1.44 -8.08
N SER A 39 -13.35 -2.14 -7.06
CA SER A 39 -12.68 -2.26 -5.78
C SER A 39 -12.73 -3.68 -5.26
N LYS A 40 -11.81 -3.99 -4.35
CA LYS A 40 -11.73 -5.26 -3.65
C LYS A 40 -11.22 -5.03 -2.24
N GLU A 41 -11.79 -5.77 -1.31
CA GLU A 41 -11.35 -5.78 0.08
C GLU A 41 -10.29 -6.87 0.30
N ILE A 42 -9.23 -6.50 1.01
CA ILE A 42 -8.19 -7.40 1.50
C ILE A 42 -7.92 -7.08 2.98
N GLU A 43 -7.18 -7.96 3.65
CA GLU A 43 -6.75 -7.71 5.04
C GLU A 43 -5.61 -6.66 5.09
N CYS A 44 -5.73 -5.67 5.98
CA CYS A 44 -4.64 -4.74 6.29
C CYS A 44 -3.51 -5.44 7.05
N LEU A 45 -2.26 -5.32 6.60
CA LEU A 45 -1.12 -5.96 7.27
C LEU A 45 -0.83 -5.39 8.67
N ASP A 46 -1.14 -4.10 8.88
CA ASP A 46 -0.76 -3.39 10.09
C ASP A 46 -1.73 -3.62 11.26
N CYS A 47 -3.04 -3.67 10.98
CA CYS A 47 -4.08 -3.79 12.02
C CYS A 47 -5.03 -4.97 11.85
N LYS A 48 -4.88 -5.77 10.78
CA LYS A 48 -5.77 -6.89 10.43
C LYS A 48 -7.23 -6.50 10.12
N GLY A 49 -7.55 -5.21 10.06
CA GLY A 49 -8.85 -4.70 9.62
C GLY A 49 -9.03 -4.70 8.10
N VAL A 50 -10.13 -4.13 7.62
CA VAL A 50 -10.45 -4.08 6.19
C VAL A 50 -9.59 -3.02 5.49
N LEU A 51 -8.96 -3.42 4.39
CA LEU A 51 -8.21 -2.57 3.46
C LEU A 51 -8.89 -2.64 2.08
N THR A 52 -9.54 -1.55 1.68
CA THR A 52 -10.16 -1.43 0.37
C THR A 52 -9.11 -0.99 -0.64
N VAL A 53 -8.87 -1.83 -1.65
CA VAL A 53 -8.05 -1.50 -2.82
C VAL A 53 -8.98 -1.19 -3.97
N SER A 54 -8.86 -0.01 -4.57
CA SER A 54 -9.69 0.44 -5.67
C SER A 54 -8.87 0.98 -6.82
N ARG A 55 -9.43 0.88 -8.03
CA ARG A 55 -8.93 1.55 -9.22
C ARG A 55 -9.91 2.64 -9.60
N SER A 56 -9.46 3.88 -9.56
CA SER A 56 -10.26 5.07 -9.90
C SER A 56 -10.90 4.93 -11.29
N ASP A 57 -12.18 5.29 -11.39
CA ASP A 57 -12.93 5.37 -12.64
C ASP A 57 -12.58 6.61 -13.46
N TYR A 58 -12.00 7.64 -12.83
CA TYR A 58 -11.64 8.89 -13.48
C TYR A 58 -10.26 8.82 -14.17
N ASN A 59 -9.27 8.22 -13.50
CA ASN A 59 -7.87 8.28 -13.95
C ASN A 59 -7.12 6.95 -13.82
N GLY A 60 -7.78 5.86 -13.37
CA GLY A 60 -7.15 4.55 -13.25
C GLY A 60 -6.11 4.43 -12.13
N HIS A 61 -5.90 5.48 -11.32
CA HIS A 61 -4.97 5.44 -10.20
C HIS A 61 -5.44 4.45 -9.13
N ILE A 62 -4.49 3.76 -8.50
CA ILE A 62 -4.76 2.79 -7.44
C ILE A 62 -4.78 3.50 -6.09
N TRP A 63 -5.85 3.25 -5.34
CA TRP A 63 -5.99 3.68 -3.96
C TRP A 63 -6.09 2.45 -3.07
N ALA A 64 -5.41 2.49 -1.92
CA ALA A 64 -5.56 1.49 -0.88
C ALA A 64 -5.80 2.21 0.46
N VAL A 65 -7.00 2.05 1.03
CA VAL A 65 -7.43 2.74 2.24
C VAL A 65 -7.91 1.73 3.27
N CYS A 66 -7.28 1.72 4.44
CA CYS A 66 -7.72 0.93 5.58
C CYS A 66 -8.70 1.74 6.41
N GLU A 67 -9.77 1.11 6.88
CA GLU A 67 -10.78 1.72 7.74
C GLU A 67 -10.20 2.26 9.07
N ASN A 68 -9.16 1.59 9.61
CA ASN A 68 -8.58 1.93 10.91
C ASN A 68 -7.29 2.76 10.78
N CYS A 69 -6.47 2.49 9.77
CA CYS A 69 -5.16 3.10 9.63
C CYS A 69 -5.10 4.21 8.56
N GLY A 70 -6.17 4.43 7.82
CA GLY A 70 -6.21 5.41 6.72
C GLY A 70 -5.49 4.94 5.46
N VAL A 71 -4.99 5.91 4.68
CA VAL A 71 -4.40 5.67 3.36
C VAL A 71 -3.08 4.91 3.47
N LYS A 72 -2.95 3.81 2.71
CA LYS A 72 -1.76 2.95 2.64
C LYS A 72 -1.02 3.07 1.32
N MET A 73 -1.71 3.40 0.25
CA MET A 73 -1.13 3.66 -1.05
C MET A 73 -2.04 4.59 -1.83
N MET A 74 -1.41 5.55 -2.52
CA MET A 74 -2.01 6.38 -3.55
C MET A 74 -0.95 6.49 -4.64
N GLN A 75 -1.22 5.84 -5.77
CA GLN A 75 -0.43 6.01 -6.99
C GLN A 75 -0.95 7.22 -7.74
#